data_AF-A0A538KET9-F1
#
_entry.id   AF-A0A538KET9-F1
#
_cell.length_a   1.000
_cell.length_b   1.000
_cell.length_c   1.000
_cell.angle_alpha   90.00
_cell.angle_beta   90.00
_cell.angle_gamma   90.00
#
_symmetry.space_group_name_H-M   'P 1'
#
loop_
_entity.id
_entity.type
_entity.pdbx_description
1 polymer ?
#
loop_
_entity_poly.entity_id
_entity_poly.type
_entity_poly.pdbx_seq_one_letter_code
_entity_poly.pdbx_strand_id
1 'polypeptide(L)' 'MTALWMLAAEAAKEEPSHTAFYMAGGALAVWALVVSALGITQHDFPSGPGGRVAVITLSVILVVAATSTAVITAG' A
#
# COMPACT_ATOMS: atom_id res chain seq x y z
N MET A 1 -18.01 -15.90 -4.21
CA MET A 1 -17.01 -14.93 -3.72
C MET A 1 -15.55 -15.35 -4.01
N THR A 2 -15.29 -16.45 -4.73
CA THR A 2 -13.93 -16.88 -5.11
C THR A 2 -13.58 -16.55 -6.58
N ALA A 3 -14.58 -16.46 -7.46
CA ALA A 3 -14.39 -16.15 -8.87
C ALA A 3 -13.87 -14.73 -9.15
N LEU A 4 -14.25 -13.75 -8.32
CA LEU A 4 -13.75 -12.37 -8.44
C LEU A 4 -12.25 -12.30 -8.13
N TRP A 5 -11.80 -13.10 -7.16
CA TRP A 5 -10.38 -13.23 -6.83
C TRP A 5 -9.58 -13.97 -7.90
N MET A 6 -10.17 -15.01 -8.50
CA MET A 6 -9.55 -15.73 -9.62
C MET A 6 -9.43 -14.84 -10.86
N LEU A 7 -10.45 -14.03 -11.19
CA LEU A 7 -10.39 -13.12 -12.35
C LEU A 7 -9.35 -12.00 -12.15
N ALA A 8 -9.26 -11.45 -10.94
CA ALA A 8 -8.21 -10.48 -10.61
C ALA A 8 -6.80 -11.11 -10.65
N ALA A 9 -6.68 -12.39 -10.29
CA ALA A 9 -5.42 -13.14 -10.38
C ALA A 9 -5.04 -13.50 -11.82
N GLU A 10 -6.02 -13.82 -12.67
CA GLU A 10 -5.78 -14.17 -14.08
C GLU A 10 -5.44 -12.93 -14.92
N ALA A 11 -6.07 -11.77 -14.65
CA ALA A 11 -5.71 -10.50 -15.27
C ALA A 11 -4.29 -10.02 -14.90
N ALA A 12 -3.73 -10.51 -13.79
CA ALA A 12 -2.37 -10.21 -13.35
C ALA A 12 -1.28 -11.12 -13.97
N LYS A 13 -1.66 -12.18 -14.69
CA LYS A 13 -0.75 -13.21 -15.23
C LYS A 13 -0.31 -13.00 -16.69
N GLU A 14 -0.86 -12.03 -17.42
CA GLU A 14 -0.38 -11.74 -18.77
C GLU A 14 0.90 -10.88 -18.69
N GLU A 15 2.04 -11.57 -18.84
CA GLU A 15 3.44 -11.16 -18.68
C GLU A 15 3.89 -10.88 -17.22
N PRO A 16 5.15 -11.19 -16.81
CA PRO A 16 5.68 -10.82 -15.51
C PRO A 16 5.84 -9.30 -15.45
N SER A 17 4.71 -8.61 -15.30
CA SER A 17 4.64 -7.17 -15.24
C SER A 17 4.90 -6.77 -13.79
N HIS A 18 6.04 -6.13 -13.56
CA HIS A 18 6.35 -5.49 -12.27
C HIS A 18 5.42 -4.29 -11.99
N THR A 19 4.46 -4.00 -12.89
CA THR A 19 3.44 -2.95 -12.77
C THR A 19 2.72 -2.99 -11.43
N ALA A 20 2.32 -4.18 -10.97
CA ALA A 20 1.64 -4.34 -9.68
C ALA A 20 2.54 -3.94 -8.49
N PHE A 21 3.82 -4.35 -8.53
CA PHE A 21 4.80 -3.97 -7.52
C PHE A 21 5.12 -2.46 -7.57
N TYR A 22 5.30 -1.88 -8.75
CA TYR A 22 5.54 -0.44 -8.90
C TYR A 22 4.35 0.41 -8.43
N MET A 23 3.12 0.00 -8.71
CA MET A 23 1.93 0.68 -8.22
C MET A 23 1.80 0.58 -6.70
N ALA A 24 1.96 -0.62 -6.14
CA ALA A 24 1.85 -0.82 -4.70
C ALA A 24 2.98 -0.12 -3.92
N GLY A 25 4.22 -0.25 -4.38
CA GLY A 25 5.38 0.42 -3.81
C GLY A 25 5.32 1.94 -4.00
N GLY A 26 4.88 2.42 -5.16
CA GLY A 26 4.67 3.84 -5.44
C GLY A 26 3.58 4.46 -4.56
N ALA A 27 2.45 3.77 -4.38
CA ALA A 27 1.39 4.19 -3.47
C ALA A 27 1.88 4.28 -2.02
N LEU A 28 2.67 3.29 -1.57
CA LEU A 28 3.31 3.32 -0.25
C LEU A 28 4.29 4.50 -0.11
N ALA A 29 5.10 4.77 -1.13
CA ALA A 29 6.05 5.88 -1.12
C ALA A 29 5.33 7.23 -1.04
N VAL A 30 4.28 7.44 -1.86
CA VAL A 30 3.45 8.65 -1.81
C VAL A 30 2.81 8.82 -0.43
N TRP A 31 2.27 7.74 0.14
CA TRP A 31 1.69 7.79 1.48
C TRP A 31 2.73 8.17 2.54
N ALA A 32 3.94 7.61 2.47
CA ALA A 32 5.02 7.96 3.38
C ALA A 32 5.41 9.45 3.28
N LEU A 33 5.43 10.01 2.07
CA LEU A 33 5.66 11.45 1.87
C LEU A 33 4.54 12.30 2.47
N VAL A 34 3.28 11.88 2.32
CA VAL A 34 2.14 12.57 2.95
C VAL A 34 2.27 12.54 4.47
N VAL A 35 2.54 11.38 5.07
CA VAL A 35 2.75 11.24 6.52
C VAL A 35 3.92 12.10 7.00
N SER A 36 5.02 12.13 6.25
CA SER A 36 6.18 12.97 6.56
C SER A 36 5.85 14.47 6.49
N ALA A 37 5.17 14.91 5.42
CA ALA A 37 4.74 16.29 5.28
C ALA A 37 3.76 16.71 6.39
N LEU A 38 2.83 15.84 6.77
CA LEU A 38 1.92 16.10 7.89
C LEU A 38 2.65 16.16 9.22
N GLY A 39 3.61 15.26 9.47
CA GLY A 39 4.44 15.29 10.68
C GLY A 39 5.32 16.55 10.80
N ILE A 40 5.73 17.13 9.66
CA ILE A 40 6.50 18.38 9.65
C ILE A 40 5.59 19.61 9.79
N THR A 41 4.46 19.63 9.09
CA THR A 41 3.57 20.81 9.03
C THR A 41 2.61 20.91 10.20
N GLN A 42 2.30 19.80 10.87
CA GLN A 42 1.37 19.75 11.99
C GLN A 42 2.04 19.18 13.24
N HIS A 43 2.23 20.04 14.24
CA HIS A 43 2.84 19.68 15.53
C HIS A 43 2.09 18.59 16.30
N ASP A 44 0.77 18.50 16.14
CA ASP A 44 -0.05 17.53 16.86
C ASP A 44 -0.38 16.28 16.01
N PHE A 45 0.21 16.16 14.82
CA PHE A 45 -0.01 14.97 14.00
C PHE A 45 0.75 13.76 14.56
N PRO A 46 0.14 12.56 14.54
CA PRO A 46 -1.26 12.26 14.23
C PRO A 46 -2.19 12.59 15.40
N SER A 47 -3.14 13.50 15.19
CA SER A 47 -3.94 14.08 16.28
C SER A 47 -5.02 13.12 16.77
N GLY A 48 -5.04 12.95 18.10
CA GLY A 48 -5.99 12.12 18.81
C GLY A 48 -5.91 10.60 18.55
N PRO A 49 -6.75 9.81 19.25
CA PRO A 49 -6.77 8.36 19.11
C PRO A 49 -7.16 7.88 17.70
N GLY A 50 -8.14 8.56 17.09
CA GLY A 50 -8.63 8.21 15.74
C GLY A 50 -7.58 8.42 14.65
N GLY A 51 -6.85 9.54 14.70
CA GLY A 51 -5.79 9.85 13.72
C GLY A 51 -4.65 8.84 13.79
N ARG A 52 -4.23 8.45 15.00
CA ARG A 52 -3.22 7.39 15.21
C ARG A 52 -3.64 6.07 14.59
N VAL A 53 -4.86 5.61 14.89
CA VAL A 53 -5.38 4.35 14.38
C VAL A 53 -5.45 4.39 12.85
N ALA A 54 -5.97 5.47 12.26
CA ALA A 54 -6.07 5.60 10.81
C ALA A 54 -4.69 5.52 10.11
N VAL A 55 -3.69 6.25 10.62
CA VAL A 55 -2.35 6.27 10.04
C VAL A 55 -1.68 4.91 10.15
N ILE A 56 -1.79 4.24 11.31
CA ILE A 56 -1.23 2.91 11.52
C ILE A 56 -1.91 1.90 10.59
N THR A 57 -3.23 1.84 10.57
CA THR A 57 -3.99 0.87 9.76
C THR A 57 -3.69 1.05 8.27
N LEU A 58 -3.70 2.29 7.76
CA LEU A 58 -3.42 2.54 6.36
C LEU A 58 -1.97 2.19 5.98
N SER A 59 -1.01 2.52 6.85
CA SER A 59 0.40 2.17 6.62
C SER A 59 0.61 0.65 6.60
N VAL A 60 -0.01 -0.09 7.53
CA VAL A 60 0.07 -1.55 7.56
C VAL A 60 -0.52 -2.16 6.29
N ILE A 61 -1.69 -1.69 5.84
CA ILE A 61 -2.32 -2.18 4.61
C ILE A 61 -1.40 -1.97 3.40
N LEU A 62 -0.84 -0.76 3.26
CA LEU A 62 0.06 -0.44 2.15
C LEU A 62 1.35 -1.27 2.18
N VAL A 63 1.95 -1.46 3.36
CA VAL A 63 3.15 -2.30 3.52
C VAL A 63 2.87 -3.75 3.15
N VAL A 64 1.75 -4.31 3.62
CA VAL A 64 1.36 -5.69 3.28
C VAL A 64 1.15 -5.83 1.78
N ALA A 65 0.41 -4.89 1.15
CA ALA A 65 0.18 -4.92 -0.29
C ALA A 65 1.48 -4.82 -1.10
N ALA A 66 2.39 -3.90 -0.73
CA ALA A 66 3.69 -3.75 -1.38
C ALA A 66 4.58 -4.99 -1.19
N THR A 67 4.61 -5.57 0.01
CA THR A 67 5.43 -6.75 0.29
C THR A 67 4.89 -7.99 -0.42
N SER A 68 3.56 -8.20 -0.43
CA SER A 68 2.94 -9.31 -1.15
C SER A 68 3.17 -9.22 -2.66
N THR A 69 3.03 -8.03 -3.25
CA THR A 69 3.32 -7.83 -4.68
C THR A 69 4.81 -7.98 -5.01
N ALA A 70 5.70 -7.58 -4.10
CA ALA A 70 7.14 -7.81 -4.25
C ALA A 70 7.46 -9.31 -4.31
N VAL A 71 6.91 -10.10 -3.39
CA VAL A 71 7.13 -11.56 -3.36
C VAL A 71 6.57 -12.24 -4.60
N ILE A 72 5.37 -11.86 -5.04
CA ILE A 72 4.73 -12.44 -6.23
C ILE A 72 5.49 -12.11 -7.51
N THR A 73 6.03 -10.89 -7.63
CA THR A 73 6.72 -10.44 -8.86
C THR A 73 8.22 -10.75 -8.88
N ALA A 74 8.82 -11.10 -7.74
CA ALA A 74 10.24 -11.49 -7.63
C ALA A 74 10.49 -13.00 -7.75
N GLY A 75 9.42 -13.82 -7.71
CA GLY A 75 9.47 -15.28 -7.82
C GLY A 75 9.38 -15.81 -9.24
#